data_AF-A0A7J9D5X8-F1
#
_entry.id   AF-A0A7J9D5X8-F1
#
_cell.length_a   1.000
_cell.length_b   1.000
_cell.length_c   1.000
_cell.angle_alpha   90.00
_cell.angle_beta   90.00
_cell.angle_gamma   90.00
#
_symmetry.space_group_name_H-M   'P 1'
#
loop_
_entity.id
_entity.type
_entity.pdbx_description
1 polymer ?
#
loop_
_entity_poly.entity_id
_entity_poly.type
_entity_poly.pdbx_seq_one_letter_code
_entity_poly.pdbx_strand_id
1 'polypeptide(L)' 'MATSQKTAQQTTNGKLWNSSSEALTLTDKKVWQGSHYANFPEIIEDGDAGEFTHESLTDDADIPGSVAGLVYRRRD' A
#
# COMPACT_ATOMS: atom_id res chain seq x y z
N MET A 1 -8.64 30.62 -18.02
CA MET A 1 -9.14 29.95 -16.81
C MET A 1 -8.08 28.95 -16.39
N ALA A 2 -7.44 29.13 -15.24
CA ALA A 2 -6.47 28.17 -14.74
C ALA A 2 -7.24 27.03 -14.07
N THR A 3 -7.35 25.90 -14.76
CA THR A 3 -7.72 24.64 -14.10
C THR A 3 -6.54 24.24 -13.23
N SER A 4 -6.59 24.55 -11.94
CA SER A 4 -5.72 23.89 -10.95
C SER A 4 -6.11 22.42 -10.92
N GLN A 5 -5.52 21.65 -11.83
CA GLN A 5 -5.59 20.21 -11.82
C GLN A 5 -4.86 19.79 -10.55
N LYS A 6 -5.64 19.38 -9.53
CA LYS A 6 -5.10 18.81 -8.30
C LYS A 6 -4.22 17.64 -8.75
N THR A 7 -2.91 17.77 -8.61
CA THR A 7 -1.96 16.73 -9.02
C THR A 7 -2.41 15.44 -8.35
N ALA A 8 -2.88 14.47 -9.12
CA ALA A 8 -3.35 13.22 -8.57
C ALA A 8 -2.19 12.58 -7.82
N GLN A 9 -2.45 12.09 -6.61
CA GLN A 9 -1.43 11.47 -5.77
C GLN A 9 -0.83 10.28 -6.52
N GLN A 10 0.46 10.40 -6.87
CA GLN A 10 1.15 9.40 -7.67
C GLN A 10 1.71 8.24 -6.86
N THR A 11 1.86 8.44 -5.55
CA THR A 11 2.54 7.49 -4.68
C THR A 11 1.90 7.50 -3.31
N THR A 12 1.64 6.31 -2.77
CA THR A 12 1.25 6.09 -1.38
C THR A 12 2.40 5.39 -0.68
N ASN A 13 2.95 6.04 0.35
CA ASN A 13 3.91 5.44 1.26
C ASN A 13 3.18 5.04 2.54
N GLY A 14 3.31 3.78 2.93
CA GLY A 14 2.69 3.24 4.13
C GLY A 14 3.73 2.69 5.10
N LYS A 15 3.44 2.84 6.39
CA LYS A 15 4.19 2.22 7.48
C LYS A 15 3.20 1.55 8.43
N LEU A 16 3.34 0.23 8.59
CA LEU A 16 2.52 -0.58 9.49
C LEU A 16 3.37 -1.01 10.68
N TRP A 17 3.07 -0.47 11.86
CA TRP A 17 3.72 -0.88 13.10
C TRP A 17 3.02 -2.09 13.71
N ASN A 18 3.78 -3.14 14.01
CA ASN A 18 3.26 -4.31 14.69
C ASN A 18 3.48 -4.20 16.20
N SER A 19 2.40 -4.31 16.97
CA SER A 19 2.40 -4.36 18.44
C SER A 19 1.45 -5.42 18.97
N SER A 20 1.21 -6.48 18.18
CA SER A 20 0.29 -7.55 18.56
C SER A 20 0.89 -8.64 19.44
N SER A 21 2.17 -8.52 19.85
CA SER A 21 2.91 -9.57 20.58
C SER A 21 3.17 -10.85 19.78
N GLU A 22 2.87 -10.82 18.48
CA GLU A 22 2.98 -11.95 17.54
C GLU A 22 3.42 -11.40 16.18
N ALA A 23 4.10 -12.24 15.38
CA ALA A 23 4.44 -11.88 14.01
C ALA A 23 3.18 -11.79 13.13
N LEU A 24 3.11 -10.77 12.29
CA LEU A 24 2.08 -10.61 11.27
C LEU A 24 2.58 -11.19 9.95
N THR A 25 1.78 -12.03 9.29
CA THR A 25 2.06 -12.55 7.95
C THR A 25 0.99 -12.05 6.98
N LEU A 26 1.40 -11.50 5.83
CA LEU A 26 0.51 -11.10 4.75
C LEU A 26 -0.13 -12.36 4.15
N THR A 27 -1.45 -12.43 4.23
CA THR A 27 -2.22 -13.61 3.78
C THR A 27 -3.03 -13.35 2.53
N ASP A 28 -3.44 -12.11 2.30
CA ASP A 28 -4.12 -11.71 1.08
C ASP A 28 -3.82 -10.25 0.76
N LYS A 29 -3.86 -9.93 -0.53
CA LYS A 29 -3.73 -8.56 -1.04
C LYS A 29 -4.60 -8.37 -2.27
N LYS A 30 -5.22 -7.20 -2.35
CA LYS A 30 -5.97 -6.78 -3.53
C LYS A 30 -5.57 -5.38 -3.93
N VAL A 31 -5.12 -5.22 -5.17
CA VAL A 31 -4.88 -3.91 -5.79
C VAL A 31 -6.07 -3.60 -6.68
N TRP A 32 -6.78 -2.51 -6.42
CA TRP A 32 -7.90 -2.05 -7.24
C TRP A 32 -7.47 -0.99 -8.25
N GLN A 33 -6.54 -0.13 -7.87
CA GLN A 33 -6.00 0.95 -8.71
C GLN A 33 -4.53 1.16 -8.38
N GLY A 34 -3.72 1.43 -9.40
CA GLY A 34 -2.27 1.62 -9.26
C GLY A 34 -1.44 0.44 -9.71
N SER A 35 -0.17 0.48 -9.38
CA SER A 35 0.84 -0.48 -9.82
C SER A 35 0.67 -1.82 -9.12
N HIS A 36 0.67 -2.90 -9.91
CA HIS A 36 0.74 -4.26 -9.38
C HIS A 36 2.13 -4.59 -8.80
N TYR A 37 3.14 -3.76 -9.06
CA TYR A 37 4.53 -3.97 -8.66
C TYR A 37 4.87 -3.38 -7.27
N ALA A 38 3.90 -3.37 -6.35
CA ALA A 38 4.13 -2.94 -4.97
C ALA A 38 4.73 -4.06 -4.12
N ASN A 39 5.82 -3.73 -3.42
CA ASN A 39 6.43 -4.60 -2.41
C ASN A 39 5.75 -4.36 -1.06
N PHE A 40 4.67 -5.10 -0.81
CA PHE A 40 4.06 -5.15 0.52
C PHE A 40 4.85 -6.11 1.42
N PRO A 41 5.15 -5.74 2.67
CA PRO A 41 5.93 -6.58 3.58
C PRO A 41 5.16 -7.87 3.87
N GLU A 42 5.80 -9.01 3.63
CA GLU A 42 5.18 -10.33 3.79
C GLU A 42 5.13 -10.77 5.25
N ILE A 43 6.14 -10.40 6.04
CA ILE A 43 6.22 -10.69 7.48
C ILE A 43 6.63 -9.42 8.21
N ILE A 44 5.98 -9.15 9.36
CA ILE A 44 6.34 -8.05 10.26
C ILE A 44 6.41 -8.64 11.67
N GLU A 45 7.61 -8.70 12.25
CA GLU A 45 7.82 -9.20 13.61
C GLU A 45 7.20 -8.26 14.66
N ASP A 46 6.99 -8.74 15.89
CA ASP A 46 6.48 -7.88 16.97
C ASP A 46 7.49 -6.79 17.32
N GLY A 47 7.00 -5.55 17.47
CA GLY A 47 7.84 -4.38 17.72
C GLY A 47 8.54 -3.82 16.47
N ASP A 48 8.41 -4.47 15.31
CA ASP A 48 8.93 -3.98 14.04
C ASP A 48 7.87 -3.22 13.23
N ALA A 49 8.35 -2.55 12.17
CA ALA A 49 7.49 -1.89 11.20
C ALA A 49 7.74 -2.39 9.78
N GLY A 50 6.65 -2.75 9.09
CA GLY A 50 6.66 -2.98 7.66
C GLY A 50 6.42 -1.67 6.91
N GLU A 51 7.31 -1.33 5.98
CA GLU A 51 7.17 -0.16 5.09
C GLU A 51 6.83 -0.63 3.68
N PHE A 52 6.00 0.14 2.97
CA PHE A 52 5.66 -0.14 1.59
C PHE A 52 5.41 1.13 0.78
N THR A 53 5.59 1.01 -0.52
CA THR A 53 5.28 2.04 -1.51
C THR A 53 4.35 1.44 -2.58
N HIS A 54 3.28 2.17 -2.90
CA HIS A 54 2.31 1.78 -3.93
C HIS A 54 1.99 2.97 -4.82
N GLU A 55 2.35 2.85 -6.09
CA GLU A 55 2.29 3.92 -7.10
C GLU A 55 0.98 3.88 -7.88
N SER A 56 0.50 5.01 -8.40
CA SER A 56 -0.55 5.04 -9.42
C SER A 56 0.03 4.68 -10.79
N LEU A 57 -0.84 4.33 -11.75
CA LEU A 57 -0.44 4.19 -13.16
C LEU A 57 -0.55 5.56 -13.83
N THR A 58 0.53 6.01 -14.48
CA THR A 58 0.66 7.37 -15.05
C THR A 58 0.15 7.50 -16.48
N ASP A 59 -0.22 6.40 -17.15
CA ASP A 59 -0.31 6.36 -18.62
C ASP A 59 -1.70 6.67 -19.21
N ASP A 60 -2.75 6.85 -18.39
CA ASP A 60 -4.09 7.16 -18.90
C ASP A 60 -4.71 8.42 -18.29
N ALA A 61 -5.41 9.17 -19.14
CA ALA A 61 -6.00 10.49 -18.85
C ALA A 61 -7.08 10.49 -17.75
N ASP A 62 -7.55 9.31 -17.33
CA ASP A 62 -8.45 9.10 -16.20
C ASP A 62 -7.66 8.59 -15.00
N ILE A 63 -6.92 9.49 -14.34
CA ILE A 63 -5.89 9.14 -13.36
C ILE A 63 -6.46 8.27 -12.21
N PRO A 64 -6.26 6.94 -12.23
CA PRO A 64 -6.66 6.10 -11.13
C PRO A 64 -5.63 6.29 -10.03
N GLY A 65 -6.07 6.61 -8.82
CA GLY A 65 -5.15 6.79 -7.70
C GLY A 65 -4.47 5.49 -7.28
N SER A 66 -3.90 5.49 -6.09
CA SER A 66 -3.30 4.30 -5.47
C SER A 66 -4.31 3.70 -4.48
N VAL A 67 -4.93 2.57 -4.83
CA VAL A 67 -5.95 1.90 -4.01
C VAL A 67 -5.63 0.41 -3.89
N ALA A 68 -5.24 -0.01 -2.70
CA ALA A 68 -4.95 -1.41 -2.37
C ALA A 68 -5.45 -1.76 -0.96
N GLY A 69 -5.67 -3.05 -0.73
CA GLY A 69 -6.09 -3.62 0.55
C GLY A 69 -5.18 -4.79 0.90
N LEU A 70 -4.71 -4.82 2.14
CA LEU A 70 -3.77 -5.80 2.66
C LEU A 70 -4.38 -6.49 3.87
N VAL A 71 -4.30 -7.82 3.91
CA VAL A 71 -4.82 -8.62 5.02
C VAL A 71 -3.68 -9.38 5.68
N TYR A 72 -3.40 -9.02 6.92
CA TYR A 72 -2.40 -9.68 7.76
C TYR A 72 -3.08 -10.61 8.76
N ARG A 73 -2.51 -11.80 8.93
CA ARG A 73 -2.88 -12.75 9.98
C ARG A 73 -1.80 -12.76 11.04
N ARG A 74 -2.20 -12.86 12.30
CA ARG A 74 -1.26 -13.19 13.38
C ARG A 74 -0.83 -14.64 13.28
N ARG A 75 0.42 -14.91 13.61
CA ARG A 75 0.97 -16.26 13.69
C ARG A 75 0.85 -16.71 15.15
N ASP A 76 -0.14 -17.56 15.43
CA ASP A 76 -0.29 -18.27 16.71
C ASP A 76 0.97 -19.08 17.05
#